data_AF-A0A929KCW6-F1
#
_entry.id   AF-A0A929KCW6-F1
#
_cell.length_a   1.000
_cell.length_b   1.000
_cell.length_c   1.000
_cell.angle_alpha   90.00
_cell.angle_beta   90.00
_cell.angle_gamma   90.00
#
_symmetry.space_group_name_H-M   'P 1'
#
loop_
_entity.id
_entity.type
_entity.pdbx_description
1 polymer ?
#
loop_
_entity_poly.entity_id
_entity_poly.type
_entity_poly.pdbx_seq_one_letter_code
_entity_poly.pdbx_strand_id
1 'polypeptide(L)'
;MAKGFLDGYKTYNIATGYGDPKQWRQAFYHRMSKEDAEVIIKGQEQTPHCILGIKTGATQTEIKKAFRKLITEWHPDRNQHRVTEAEEMSKKIIAAYSILTN
;
A
#
# COMPACT_ATOMS: atom_id res chain seq x y z
N MET A 1 23.29 6.07 4.63
CA MET A 1 22.43 5.32 3.70
C MET A 1 20.99 5.65 4.06
N ALA A 2 20.24 6.26 3.14
CA ALA A 2 18.84 6.60 3.40
C ALA A 2 18.04 5.30 3.48
N LYS A 3 17.40 5.06 4.62
CA LYS A 3 16.52 3.90 4.82
C LYS A 3 15.35 4.04 3.85
N GLY A 4 15.26 3.14 2.86
CA GLY A 4 14.14 3.09 1.94
C GLY A 4 12.82 2.87 2.69
N PHE A 5 11.69 3.21 2.06
CA PHE A 5 10.37 2.99 2.65
C PHE A 5 10.14 1.54 3.08
N LEU A 6 10.81 0.56 2.44
CA LEU A 6 10.82 -0.85 2.81
C LEU A 6 11.98 -1.31 3.74
N ASP A 7 12.84 -0.42 4.20
CA ASP A 7 13.97 -0.79 5.05
C ASP A 7 13.48 -1.24 6.45
N GLY A 8 13.67 -2.52 6.75
CA GLY A 8 13.14 -3.19 7.95
C GLY A 8 11.85 -3.99 7.74
N TYR A 9 11.31 -4.05 6.51
CA TYR A 9 10.28 -5.04 6.19
C TYR A 9 10.95 -6.40 6.04
N LYS A 10 10.61 -7.35 6.91
CA LYS A 10 10.89 -8.77 6.63
C LYS A 10 10.10 -9.12 5.38
N THR A 11 10.82 -9.31 4.27
CA THR A 11 10.24 -9.90 3.07
C THR A 11 9.63 -11.23 3.45
N TYR A 12 8.53 -11.60 2.81
CA TYR A 12 7.84 -12.86 3.06
C TYR A 12 8.68 -13.98 2.45
N ASN A 13 9.78 -14.32 3.12
CA ASN A 13 10.55 -15.49 2.77
C ASN A 13 9.87 -16.69 3.44
N ILE A 14 9.37 -17.63 2.63
CA ILE A 14 8.68 -18.84 3.06
C ILE A 14 9.62 -19.75 3.91
N ALA A 15 10.95 -19.56 3.82
CA ALA A 15 11.93 -20.30 4.62
C ALA A 15 12.06 -19.81 6.08
N THR A 16 11.67 -18.58 6.41
CA THR A 16 11.83 -18.00 7.76
C THR A 16 10.57 -17.32 8.32
N GLY A 17 9.41 -17.58 7.73
CA GLY A 17 8.10 -17.46 8.39
C GLY A 17 7.55 -16.03 8.61
N TYR A 18 6.22 -15.94 8.46
CA TYR A 18 5.35 -14.78 8.61
C TYR A 18 5.61 -13.88 9.83
N GLY A 19 5.60 -12.56 9.59
CA GLY A 19 5.11 -11.60 10.58
C GLY A 19 3.58 -11.53 10.54
N ASP A 20 2.95 -11.25 11.69
CA ASP A 20 1.49 -11.16 11.83
C ASP A 20 0.92 -10.07 10.90
N PRO A 21 -0.11 -10.36 10.06
CA PRO A 21 -0.81 -9.36 9.25
C PRO A 21 -1.34 -8.16 10.05
N LYS A 22 -1.54 -8.28 11.36
CA LYS A 22 -1.84 -7.16 12.25
C LYS A 22 -0.60 -6.30 12.51
N GLN A 23 0.57 -6.89 12.75
CA GLN A 23 1.82 -6.15 12.95
C GLN A 23 2.21 -5.37 11.69
N TRP A 24 2.01 -5.94 10.50
CA TRP A 24 2.20 -5.23 9.25
C TRP A 24 1.26 -4.01 9.16
N ARG A 25 -0.04 -4.21 9.39
CA ARG A 25 -1.02 -3.11 9.43
C ARG A 25 -0.62 -2.03 10.44
N GLN A 26 -0.22 -2.42 11.64
CA GLN A 26 0.06 -1.51 12.75
C GLN A 26 1.35 -0.71 12.55
N ALA A 27 2.43 -1.36 12.11
CA ALA A 27 3.69 -0.67 11.78
C ALA A 27 3.55 0.28 10.58
N PHE A 28 2.62 -0.05 9.68
CA PHE A 28 2.32 0.73 8.49
C PHE A 28 1.52 2.01 8.79
N TYR A 29 0.40 1.91 9.53
CA TYR A 29 -0.40 3.08 9.93
C TYR A 29 0.38 4.08 10.80
N HIS A 30 1.39 3.60 11.52
CA HIS A 30 2.21 4.47 12.36
C HIS A 30 3.22 5.33 11.59
N ARG A 31 3.52 4.99 10.33
CA ARG A 31 4.62 5.59 9.56
C ARG A 31 4.19 6.40 8.35
N MET A 32 3.00 6.18 7.80
CA MET A 32 2.51 6.98 6.68
C MET A 32 1.51 8.02 7.20
N SER A 33 1.98 9.25 7.35
CA SER A 33 1.13 10.38 7.70
C SER A 33 0.17 10.70 6.54
N LYS A 34 -0.90 11.43 6.83
CA LYS A 34 -1.84 11.87 5.79
C LYS A 34 -1.14 12.78 4.79
N GLU A 35 -0.24 13.61 5.30
CA GLU A 35 0.55 14.57 4.56
C GLU A 35 1.46 13.84 3.55
N ASP A 36 2.09 12.74 3.97
CA ASP A 36 2.88 11.90 3.05
C ASP A 36 2.02 11.27 1.95
N ALA A 37 0.83 10.77 2.30
CA ALA A 37 -0.09 10.19 1.34
C ALA A 37 -0.57 11.22 0.31
N GLU A 38 -0.86 12.45 0.75
CA GLU A 38 -1.23 13.55 -0.13
C GLU A 38 -0.08 13.96 -1.07
N VAL A 39 1.15 14.01 -0.58
CA VAL A 39 2.33 14.34 -1.41
C VAL A 39 2.54 13.28 -2.50
N ILE A 40 2.42 12.00 -2.15
CA ILE A 40 2.53 10.89 -3.11
C ILE A 40 1.48 11.01 -4.21
N ILE A 41 0.23 11.30 -3.83
CA ILE A 41 -0.89 11.39 -4.79
C ILE A 41 -0.85 12.68 -5.61
N LYS A 42 -0.44 13.82 -5.04
CA LYS A 42 -0.27 15.09 -5.78
C LYS A 42 0.77 14.97 -6.90
N GLY A 43 1.74 14.08 -6.76
CA GLY A 43 2.71 13.75 -7.81
C GLY A 43 2.21 12.78 -8.87
N GLN A 44 0.94 12.34 -8.84
CA GLN A 44 0.36 11.43 -9.81
C GLN A 44 -0.78 12.12 -10.57
N GLU A 45 -0.90 11.84 -11.88
CA GLU A 45 -2.01 12.34 -12.70
C GLU A 45 -3.34 11.64 -12.40
N GLN A 46 -3.30 10.50 -11.69
CA GLN A 46 -4.45 9.65 -11.41
C GLN A 46 -5.09 9.98 -10.06
N THR A 47 -6.42 10.00 -10.02
CA THR A 47 -7.16 10.17 -8.76
C THR A 47 -7.00 8.94 -7.84
N PRO A 48 -7.16 9.10 -6.50
CA PRO A 48 -7.17 7.98 -5.56
C PRO A 48 -8.16 6.87 -5.93
N HIS A 49 -9.32 7.24 -6.46
CA HIS A 49 -10.34 6.30 -6.92
C HIS A 49 -9.86 5.48 -8.12
N CYS A 50 -9.19 6.13 -9.09
CA CYS A 50 -8.60 5.45 -10.23
C CYS A 50 -7.50 4.46 -9.82
N ILE A 51 -6.65 4.86 -8.85
CA ILE A 51 -5.57 4.00 -8.34
C ILE A 51 -6.13 2.74 -7.67
N LEU A 52 -7.25 2.87 -6.94
CA LEU A 52 -7.95 1.72 -6.36
C LEU A 52 -8.85 0.97 -7.35
N GLY A 53 -9.02 1.47 -8.58
CA GLY A 53 -9.89 0.88 -9.59
C GLY A 53 -11.38 0.92 -9.21
N ILE A 54 -11.80 1.94 -8.47
CA ILE A 54 -13.18 2.11 -7.99
C ILE A 54 -13.82 3.37 -8.60
N LYS A 55 -15.15 3.40 -8.58
CA LYS A 55 -15.91 4.59 -9.02
C LYS A 55 -15.84 5.70 -7.98
N THR A 56 -15.91 6.95 -8.45
CA THR A 56 -16.11 8.13 -7.61
C THR A 56 -17.47 8.01 -6.92
N GLY A 57 -17.48 7.88 -5.59
CA GLY A 57 -18.69 7.60 -4.80
C GLY A 57 -18.83 6.15 -4.30
N ALA A 58 -17.80 5.32 -4.49
CA ALA A 58 -17.74 4.01 -3.86
C ALA A 58 -17.85 4.12 -2.33
N THR A 59 -18.56 3.17 -1.73
CA THR A 59 -18.72 3.07 -0.27
C THR A 59 -17.40 2.71 0.41
N GLN A 60 -17.26 3.02 1.71
CA GLN A 60 -16.08 2.61 2.48
C GLN A 60 -15.81 1.10 2.42
N THR A 61 -16.87 0.29 2.34
CA THR A 61 -16.77 -1.17 2.20
C THR A 61 -16.11 -1.56 0.88
N GLU A 62 -16.49 -0.91 -0.22
CA GLU A 62 -15.90 -1.13 -1.55
C GLU A 62 -14.45 -0.64 -1.60
N ILE A 63 -14.15 0.53 -1.02
CA ILE A 63 -12.79 1.06 -0.88
C ILE A 63 -11.90 0.06 -0.14
N LYS A 64 -12.35 -0.44 1.02
CA LYS A 64 -11.63 -1.45 1.82
C LYS A 64 -11.44 -2.76 1.04
N LYS A 65 -12.44 -3.20 0.29
CA LYS A 65 -12.36 -4.44 -0.50
C LYS A 65 -11.35 -4.32 -1.65
N ALA A 66 -11.42 -3.21 -2.40
CA ALA A 66 -10.49 -2.94 -3.51
C ALA A 66 -9.05 -2.81 -3.02
N PHE A 67 -8.84 -2.05 -1.93
CA PHE A 67 -7.55 -1.91 -1.28
C PHE A 67 -6.93 -3.26 -0.90
N ARG A 68 -7.68 -4.12 -0.20
CA ARG A 68 -7.19 -5.44 0.23
C ARG A 68 -6.83 -6.34 -0.95
N LYS A 69 -7.62 -6.30 -2.02
CA LYS A 69 -7.33 -7.05 -3.25
C LYS A 69 -6.01 -6.59 -3.86
N LEU A 70 -5.87 -5.28 -4.10
CA LEU A 70 -4.71 -4.70 -4.76
C LEU A 70 -3.42 -4.86 -3.96
N ILE A 71 -3.48 -4.70 -2.62
CA ILE A 71 -2.30 -4.91 -1.77
C ILE A 71 -1.85 -6.35 -1.77
N THR A 72 -2.77 -7.30 -1.81
CA THR A 72 -2.41 -8.71 -1.93
C THR A 72 -1.81 -9.00 -3.30
N GLU A 73 -2.34 -8.39 -4.36
CA GLU A 73 -1.87 -8.58 -5.73
C GLU A 73 -0.47 -7.99 -5.96
N TRP A 74 -0.24 -6.77 -5.48
CA TRP A 74 1.02 -6.03 -5.60
C TRP A 74 1.96 -6.23 -4.42
N HIS A 75 1.69 -7.24 -3.58
CA HIS A 75 2.55 -7.53 -2.45
C HIS A 75 3.97 -7.92 -2.94
N PRO A 76 5.06 -7.34 -2.42
CA PRO A 76 6.43 -7.64 -2.86
C PRO A 76 6.80 -9.13 -2.71
N ASP A 77 6.18 -9.81 -1.74
CA ASP A 77 6.26 -11.27 -1.59
C ASP A 77 5.86 -12.05 -2.85
N ARG A 78 4.69 -11.71 -3.40
CA ARG A 78 4.12 -12.42 -4.54
C ARG A 78 4.75 -11.94 -5.85
N ASN A 79 5.48 -10.83 -5.78
CA ASN A 79 6.13 -10.14 -6.89
C ASN A 79 7.64 -10.06 -6.67
N GLN A 80 8.27 -11.13 -6.20
CA GLN A 80 9.73 -11.20 -5.98
C GLN A 80 10.55 -10.92 -7.25
N HIS A 81 9.98 -11.15 -8.43
CA HIS A 81 10.59 -10.84 -9.72
C HIS A 81 10.52 -9.34 -10.09
N ARG A 82 9.69 -8.54 -9.40
CA ARG A 82 9.47 -7.11 -9.66
C ARG A 82 9.23 -6.33 -8.36
N VAL A 83 10.11 -6.53 -7.37
CA VAL A 83 9.96 -5.96 -6.03
C VAL A 83 9.85 -4.44 -6.05
N THR A 84 10.63 -3.75 -6.90
CA THR A 84 10.60 -2.29 -7.03
C THR A 84 9.25 -1.78 -7.53
N GLU A 85 8.70 -2.39 -8.58
CA GLU A 85 7.37 -2.04 -9.10
C GLU A 85 6.27 -2.34 -8.06
N ALA A 86 6.38 -3.49 -7.39
CA ALA A 86 5.46 -3.90 -6.35
C ALA A 86 5.46 -2.93 -5.16
N GLU A 87 6.63 -2.44 -4.77
CA GLU A 87 6.79 -1.41 -3.74
C GLU A 87 6.14 -0.08 -4.16
N GLU A 88 6.42 0.40 -5.38
CA GLU A 88 5.83 1.65 -5.89
C GLU A 88 4.31 1.58 -5.99
N MET A 89 3.79 0.49 -6.54
CA MET A 89 2.34 0.28 -6.66
C MET A 89 1.69 0.17 -5.28
N SER A 90 2.28 -0.61 -4.37
CA SER A 90 1.79 -0.73 -3.00
C SER A 90 1.73 0.64 -2.30
N LYS A 91 2.77 1.47 -2.44
CA LYS A 91 2.76 2.85 -1.90
C LYS A 91 1.58 3.66 -2.43
N LYS A 92 1.35 3.66 -3.75
CA LYS A 92 0.25 4.40 -4.38
C LYS A 92 -1.12 3.91 -3.90
N ILE A 93 -1.32 2.59 -3.88
CA ILE A 93 -2.56 1.95 -3.41
C ILE A 93 -2.88 2.38 -1.99
N ILE A 94 -1.88 2.41 -1.11
CA ILE A 94 -2.12 2.73 0.29
C ILE A 94 -2.30 4.22 0.51
N ALA A 95 -1.55 5.06 -0.20
CA ALA A 95 -1.75 6.51 -0.18
C ALA A 95 -3.18 6.86 -0.60
N ALA A 96 -3.66 6.26 -1.69
CA ALA A 96 -5.04 6.43 -2.14
C ALA A 96 -6.07 5.98 -1.10
N TYR A 97 -5.86 4.81 -0.48
CA TYR A 97 -6.75 4.32 0.58
C TYR A 97 -6.78 5.23 1.81
N SER A 98 -5.63 5.76 2.23
CA SER A 98 -5.51 6.67 3.37
C SER A 98 -6.30 7.96 3.15
N ILE A 99 -6.21 8.54 1.95
CA ILE A 99 -6.97 9.74 1.58
C ILE A 99 -8.49 9.47 1.57
N LEU A 100 -8.91 8.29 1.13
CA LEU A 100 -10.33 7.94 0.95
C LEU A 100 -11.04 7.42 2.20
N THR A 101 -10.30 6.96 3.22
CA THR A 101 -10.86 6.32 4.43
C THR A 101 -10.97 7.27 5.63
N ASN A 102 -10.68 8.55 5.45
CA ASN A 102 -10.75 9.55 6.52
C ASN A 102 -12.19 9.93 6.90
#